data_AF-A0A1I7RZ41-F1
#
_entry.id   AF-A0A1I7RZ41-F1
#
_cell.length_a   1.000
_cell.length_b   1.000
_cell.length_c   1.000
_cell.angle_alpha   90.00
_cell.angle_beta   90.00
_cell.angle_gamma   90.00
#
_symmetry.space_group_name_H-M   'P 1'
#
loop_
_entity.id
_entity.type
_entity.pdbx_description
1 polymer ?
#
loop_
_entity_poly.entity_id
_entity_poly.type
_entity_poly.pdbx_seq_one_letter_code
_entity_poly.pdbx_strand_id
1 'polypeptide(L)'
;MKTAHTWHHSHNVAALVRDAKASMTAEKTLEKAREYLAKLESNVNLGGINEEKRRKISGFISNLCTELEKKRKNGEGDNSAYSTVSPGNNADLMYGIRSRAKSDPSRRFTMGSQIFSTYTSNLSLTDSEHDTDDGYNASRESEETVKIEEIYDRQMPWALRLIPHILFFASLLVSVYGGALFLQLIDPAMAKAPLVRVVLNCFDGGARLGWGQQTPTSSWGRVFVSVYSIYTVGLINGFMATIGSIITDIYCVHWPVLMAKIKGKDPKVNEIGHVMSLKVLLYFNVCMIIIGWYIWCYQFEQMTLVDATYSSVMTMMAAAFGDVHPDPKSHFQLMVLILYYLIGIAIWGGILVILSSYVEIYYIGKIREFLRYLWVKYRIRRERQKEVKNCCDYNCHNNAA
;
A
#
# COMPACT_ATOMS: atom_id res chain seq x y z
N MET A 1 8.53 -5.97 -32.33
CA MET A 1 7.46 -6.59 -31.52
C MET A 1 7.33 -5.82 -30.21
N LYS A 2 6.28 -5.02 -30.06
CA LYS A 2 5.97 -4.23 -28.86
C LYS A 2 5.01 -5.05 -27.99
N THR A 3 5.37 -5.34 -26.76
CA THR A 3 4.55 -6.08 -25.79
C THR A 3 3.52 -5.16 -25.14
N ALA A 4 2.30 -5.66 -24.97
CA ALA A 4 1.16 -4.98 -24.38
C ALA A 4 1.35 -4.82 -22.86
N HIS A 5 1.37 -3.58 -22.38
CA HIS A 5 1.25 -3.25 -20.96
C HIS A 5 -0.23 -3.12 -20.61
N THR A 6 -0.77 -4.11 -19.90
CA THR A 6 -2.12 -4.04 -19.34
C THR A 6 -2.13 -3.22 -18.06
N TRP A 7 -2.94 -2.15 -18.14
CA TRP A 7 -3.33 -1.19 -17.12
C TRP A 7 -3.84 -1.79 -15.80
N HIS A 8 -3.52 -1.15 -14.68
CA HIS A 8 -4.20 -1.35 -13.39
C HIS A 8 -4.77 -0.02 -12.87
N HIS A 9 -6.09 0.00 -12.66
CA HIS A 9 -6.92 1.19 -12.38
C HIS A 9 -7.16 1.48 -10.88
N SER A 10 -6.23 1.12 -9.99
CA SER A 10 -6.22 1.70 -8.62
C SER A 10 -5.83 3.19 -8.62
N HIS A 11 -5.55 3.74 -9.79
CA HIS A 11 -5.33 5.16 -10.03
C HIS A 11 -6.52 6.06 -9.67
N ASN A 12 -7.75 5.57 -9.49
CA ASN A 12 -8.89 6.48 -9.43
C ASN A 12 -8.97 7.36 -8.18
N VAL A 13 -8.64 6.90 -6.96
CA VAL A 13 -8.72 7.76 -5.76
C VAL A 13 -7.51 8.68 -5.66
N ALA A 14 -6.32 8.16 -5.94
CA ALA A 14 -5.11 8.97 -5.99
C ALA A 14 -5.12 9.95 -7.17
N ALA A 15 -5.70 9.59 -8.32
CA ALA A 15 -5.96 10.52 -9.43
C ALA A 15 -7.10 11.48 -9.08
N LEU A 16 -8.16 11.08 -8.36
CA LEU A 16 -9.18 12.03 -7.90
C LEU A 16 -8.57 13.07 -6.95
N VAL A 17 -7.74 12.65 -6.00
CA VAL A 17 -7.05 13.54 -5.05
C VAL A 17 -5.99 14.37 -5.77
N ARG A 18 -5.30 13.80 -6.77
CA ARG A 18 -4.30 14.51 -7.58
C ARG A 18 -4.95 15.46 -8.59
N ASP A 19 -6.12 15.13 -9.13
CA ASP A 19 -6.93 15.95 -10.05
C ASP A 19 -7.72 17.00 -9.29
N ALA A 20 -8.13 16.74 -8.05
CA ALA A 20 -8.66 17.74 -7.12
C ALA A 20 -7.55 18.71 -6.64
N LYS A 21 -6.34 18.19 -6.40
CA LYS A 21 -5.15 19.03 -6.17
C LYS A 21 -4.69 19.76 -7.43
N ALA A 22 -4.85 19.18 -8.61
CA ALA A 22 -4.52 19.81 -9.89
C ALA A 22 -5.62 20.77 -10.38
N SER A 23 -6.85 20.61 -9.91
CA SER A 23 -7.95 21.55 -10.15
C SER A 23 -7.90 22.78 -9.24
N MET A 24 -6.99 22.82 -8.26
CA MET A 24 -6.37 24.07 -7.79
C MET A 24 -5.42 24.56 -8.87
N THR A 25 -6.00 25.06 -9.97
CA THR A 25 -5.23 25.72 -11.04
C THR A 25 -4.30 26.76 -10.42
N ALA A 26 -3.13 26.98 -11.04
CA ALA A 26 -2.21 28.04 -10.59
C ALA A 26 -2.95 29.38 -10.43
N GLU A 27 -3.99 29.62 -11.22
CA GLU A 27 -4.88 30.78 -11.13
C GLU A 27 -5.69 30.84 -9.82
N LYS A 28 -6.33 29.75 -9.39
CA LYS A 28 -7.04 29.69 -8.10
C LYS A 28 -6.08 29.77 -6.91
N THR A 29 -4.89 29.20 -7.04
CA THR A 29 -3.86 29.28 -6.00
C THR A 29 -3.34 30.71 -5.85
N LEU A 30 -3.14 31.42 -6.96
CA LEU A 30 -2.70 32.81 -7.02
C LEU A 30 -3.81 33.76 -6.54
N GLU A 31 -5.07 33.48 -6.86
CA GLU A 31 -6.23 34.21 -6.35
C GLU A 31 -6.35 34.11 -4.83
N LYS A 32 -6.27 32.89 -4.26
CA LYS A 32 -6.24 32.70 -2.80
C LYS A 32 -5.04 33.37 -2.14
N ALA A 33 -3.85 33.27 -2.73
CA ALA A 33 -2.65 33.91 -2.19
C ALA A 33 -2.80 35.44 -2.12
N ARG A 34 -3.40 36.06 -3.14
CA ARG A 34 -3.74 37.50 -3.15
C ARG A 34 -4.80 37.85 -2.11
N GLU A 35 -5.82 37.03 -1.94
CA GLU A 35 -6.86 37.23 -0.92
C GLU A 35 -6.26 37.19 0.50
N TYR A 36 -5.35 36.26 0.78
CA TYR A 36 -4.64 36.19 2.06
C TYR A 36 -3.73 37.41 2.29
N LEU A 37 -3.03 37.86 1.26
CA LEU A 37 -2.18 39.05 1.34
C LEU A 37 -3.01 40.31 1.62
N ALA A 38 -4.14 40.48 0.93
CA ALA A 38 -5.08 41.58 1.19
C ALA A 38 -5.64 41.54 2.62
N LYS A 39 -5.97 40.36 3.17
CA LYS A 39 -6.41 40.20 4.57
C LYS A 39 -5.31 40.52 5.59
N LEU A 40 -4.05 40.23 5.27
CA LEU A 40 -2.90 40.58 6.13
C LEU A 40 -2.63 42.09 6.15
N GLU A 41 -2.85 42.76 5.03
CA GLU A 41 -2.68 44.21 4.87
C GLU A 41 -3.85 45.03 5.43
N SER A 42 -5.08 44.51 5.37
CA SER A 42 -6.30 45.22 5.78
C SER A 42 -6.42 45.45 7.29
N ASN A 43 -5.40 45.11 8.08
CA ASN A 43 -5.33 45.29 9.53
C ASN A 43 -6.53 44.72 10.31
N VAL A 44 -7.28 43.80 9.69
CA VAL A 44 -8.33 43.05 10.38
C VAL A 44 -7.67 42.26 11.50
N ASN A 45 -8.30 42.27 12.68
CA ASN A 45 -7.78 41.74 13.93
C ASN A 45 -7.55 40.22 13.83
N LEU A 46 -6.46 39.81 13.18
CA LEU A 46 -5.95 38.46 13.11
C LEU A 46 -5.31 38.16 14.46
N GLY A 47 -6.17 37.76 15.41
CA GLY A 47 -5.84 37.63 16.83
C GLY A 47 -4.50 36.94 17.07
N GLY A 48 -3.62 37.64 17.79
CA GLY A 48 -2.38 37.06 18.36
C GLY A 48 -1.14 37.04 17.46
N ILE A 49 -1.20 37.53 16.21
CA ILE A 49 -0.01 37.56 15.35
C ILE A 49 0.80 38.84 15.59
N ASN A 50 2.02 38.70 16.14
CA ASN A 50 2.98 39.79 16.28
C ASN A 50 3.33 40.38 14.89
N GLU A 51 3.52 41.70 14.82
CA GLU A 51 3.82 42.47 13.62
C GLU A 51 5.05 41.94 12.85
N GLU A 52 6.05 41.43 13.56
CA GLU A 52 7.23 40.80 12.94
C GLU A 52 6.87 39.51 12.18
N LYS A 53 6.00 38.67 12.74
CA LYS A 53 5.51 37.46 12.07
C LYS A 53 4.64 37.83 10.87
N ARG A 54 3.81 38.86 11.01
CA ARG A 54 2.99 39.38 9.91
C ARG A 54 3.85 39.84 8.73
N ARG A 55 4.95 40.56 8.96
CA ARG A 55 5.90 40.97 7.90
C ARG A 55 6.54 39.78 7.21
N LYS A 56 7.00 38.77 7.96
CA LYS A 56 7.62 37.56 7.38
C LYS A 56 6.64 36.78 6.50
N ILE A 57 5.41 36.60 6.98
CA ILE A 57 4.35 35.90 6.22
C ILE A 57 3.96 36.69 4.96
N SER A 58 3.77 38.00 5.07
CA SER A 58 3.46 38.87 3.93
C SER A 58 4.58 38.84 2.87
N GLY A 59 5.84 38.92 3.29
CA GLY A 59 6.99 38.82 2.39
C GLY A 59 7.08 37.48 1.66
N PHE A 60 6.80 36.38 2.36
CA PHE A 60 6.77 35.04 1.75
C PHE A 60 5.65 34.91 0.71
N ILE A 61 4.42 35.32 1.05
CA ILE A 61 3.27 35.24 0.15
C ILE A 61 3.47 36.15 -1.07
N SER A 62 4.03 37.35 -0.88
CA SER A 62 4.35 38.28 -1.97
C SER A 62 5.38 37.70 -2.96
N ASN A 63 6.45 37.09 -2.43
CA ASN A 63 7.45 36.41 -3.25
C ASN A 63 6.86 35.21 -4.00
N LEU A 64 6.00 34.43 -3.35
CA LEU A 64 5.31 33.30 -3.97
C LEU A 64 4.40 33.76 -5.13
N CYS A 65 3.62 34.83 -4.93
CA CYS A 65 2.80 35.43 -5.99
C CYS A 65 3.67 35.88 -7.18
N THR A 66 4.80 36.52 -6.90
CA THR A 66 5.72 37.02 -7.94
C THR A 66 6.35 35.88 -8.75
N GLU A 67 6.78 34.81 -8.08
CA GLU A 67 7.30 33.58 -8.71
C GLU A 67 6.25 32.90 -9.59
N LEU A 68 5.03 32.74 -9.09
CA LEU A 68 3.93 32.12 -9.83
C LEU A 68 3.53 32.96 -11.05
N GLU A 69 3.50 34.29 -10.93
CA GLU A 69 3.24 35.19 -12.07
C GLU A 69 4.36 35.14 -13.12
N LYS A 70 5.62 35.06 -12.68
CA LYS A 70 6.77 34.94 -13.57
C LYS A 70 6.73 33.62 -14.34
N LYS A 71 6.44 32.51 -13.67
CA LYS A 71 6.28 31.19 -14.31
C LYS A 71 5.08 31.16 -15.26
N ARG A 72 3.95 31.79 -14.89
CA ARG A 72 2.79 31.99 -15.78
C ARG A 72 3.17 32.73 -17.06
N LYS A 73 3.92 33.84 -16.95
CA LYS A 73 4.39 34.60 -18.13
C LYS A 73 5.36 33.82 -19.00
N ASN A 74 6.12 32.88 -18.42
CA ASN A 74 7.11 32.07 -19.12
C ASN A 74 6.54 30.78 -19.72
N GLY A 75 5.26 30.44 -19.47
CA GLY A 75 4.62 29.24 -20.01
C GLY A 75 5.18 27.92 -19.46
N GLU A 76 5.85 27.93 -18.31
CA GLU A 76 6.35 26.72 -17.65
C GLU A 76 5.19 26.00 -16.93
N GLY A 77 4.96 24.72 -17.27
CA GLY A 77 3.85 23.92 -16.74
C GLY A 77 3.92 23.66 -15.23
N ASP A 78 2.73 23.52 -14.62
CA ASP A 78 2.41 23.60 -13.18
C ASP A 78 3.24 22.73 -12.20
N ASN A 79 3.96 21.72 -12.66
CA ASN A 79 4.61 20.73 -11.77
C ASN A 79 5.95 21.20 -11.15
N SER A 80 6.44 22.40 -11.47
CA SER A 80 7.75 22.94 -11.02
C SER A 80 7.64 23.98 -9.88
N ALA A 81 6.43 24.42 -9.52
CA ALA A 81 6.23 25.55 -8.61
C ALA A 81 6.70 25.33 -7.16
N TYR A 82 6.71 24.09 -6.68
CA TYR A 82 6.88 23.79 -5.25
C TYR A 82 8.32 23.55 -4.77
N SER A 83 9.31 23.44 -5.66
CA SER A 83 10.69 23.05 -5.32
C SER A 83 11.69 24.19 -5.16
N THR A 84 11.29 25.45 -5.42
CA THR A 84 12.24 26.57 -5.59
C THR A 84 12.09 27.72 -4.59
N VAL A 85 11.10 27.68 -3.70
CA VAL A 85 10.94 28.72 -2.67
C VAL A 85 11.75 28.34 -1.43
N SER A 86 13.04 28.69 -1.43
CA SER A 86 13.88 28.67 -0.24
C SER A 86 13.95 30.09 0.34
N PRO A 87 13.85 30.28 1.68
CA PRO A 87 13.97 31.60 2.29
C PRO A 87 15.36 32.18 2.02
N GLY A 88 15.41 33.31 1.32
CA GLY A 88 16.64 33.91 0.81
C GLY A 88 17.58 34.47 1.89
N ASN A 89 18.85 34.10 1.71
CA ASN A 89 20.10 34.88 1.79
C ASN A 89 20.53 35.54 3.11
N ASN A 90 21.33 34.78 3.85
CA ASN A 90 22.54 35.26 4.54
C ASN A 90 23.68 34.23 4.35
N ALA A 91 23.99 33.89 3.10
CA ALA A 91 25.02 32.89 2.77
C ALA A 91 25.80 33.27 1.50
N ASP A 92 26.29 34.51 1.44
CA ASP A 92 27.40 34.87 0.57
C ASP A 92 28.72 34.65 1.32
N LEU A 93 29.21 33.41 1.38
CA LEU A 93 30.64 33.10 1.39
C LEU A 93 30.89 31.59 1.25
N MET A 94 31.81 31.24 0.35
CA MET A 94 32.51 29.95 0.19
C MET A 94 31.92 28.89 -0.78
N TYR A 95 32.57 28.91 -1.96
CA TYR A 95 32.84 27.83 -2.91
C TYR A 95 31.77 27.39 -3.91
N GLY A 96 31.92 27.94 -5.13
CA GLY A 96 31.69 27.20 -6.36
C GLY A 96 32.90 26.34 -6.73
N ILE A 97 32.65 25.19 -7.38
CA ILE A 97 33.28 24.76 -8.64
C ILE A 97 32.74 23.36 -9.06
N ARG A 98 32.22 23.34 -10.29
CA ARG A 98 32.15 22.26 -11.31
C ARG A 98 31.44 20.93 -11.04
N SER A 99 30.34 20.81 -11.80
CA SER A 99 29.90 19.65 -12.58
C SER A 99 30.95 18.58 -12.90
N ARG A 100 30.63 17.32 -12.58
CA ARG A 100 30.99 16.15 -13.41
C ARG A 100 29.90 15.09 -13.29
N ALA A 101 29.25 14.84 -14.43
CA ALA A 101 28.46 13.65 -14.66
C ALA A 101 29.31 12.40 -14.36
N LYS A 102 28.85 11.56 -13.43
CA LYS A 102 29.24 10.16 -13.33
C LYS A 102 28.00 9.33 -13.03
N SER A 103 27.74 8.45 -13.98
CA SER A 103 26.91 7.25 -13.92
C SER A 103 26.97 6.56 -12.56
N ASP A 104 25.80 6.35 -11.94
CA ASP A 104 25.66 5.54 -10.73
C ASP A 104 25.36 4.06 -11.09
N PRO A 105 26.23 3.11 -10.74
CA PRO A 105 25.99 1.68 -10.90
C PRO A 105 25.40 1.12 -9.60
N SER A 106 24.13 1.43 -9.32
CA SER A 106 23.42 0.93 -8.13
C SER A 106 22.03 0.36 -8.41
N ARG A 107 21.71 0.03 -9.66
CA ARG A 107 20.59 -0.88 -9.98
C ARG A 107 20.99 -2.33 -9.67
N ARG A 108 20.86 -2.74 -8.40
CA ARG A 108 20.77 -4.15 -8.05
C ARG A 108 19.31 -4.56 -7.87
N PHE A 109 18.96 -5.56 -8.69
CA PHE A 109 17.80 -6.43 -8.64
C PHE A 109 17.19 -6.63 -7.25
N THR A 110 15.96 -6.16 -7.06
CA THR A 110 14.99 -6.77 -6.15
C THR A 110 14.04 -7.64 -6.96
N MET A 111 14.43 -8.90 -7.11
CA MET A 111 13.56 -9.95 -7.64
C MET A 111 12.62 -10.35 -6.50
N GLY A 112 11.33 -9.97 -6.55
CA GLY A 112 10.31 -10.54 -5.65
C GLY A 112 9.17 -9.65 -5.12
N SER A 113 9.12 -8.34 -5.37
CA SER A 113 8.11 -7.46 -4.71
C SER A 113 7.15 -6.73 -5.67
N GLN A 114 6.79 -7.33 -6.80
CA GLN A 114 5.96 -6.66 -7.82
C GLN A 114 4.45 -6.65 -7.52
N ILE A 115 3.98 -7.12 -6.37
CA ILE A 115 2.53 -7.27 -6.14
C ILE A 115 1.87 -6.09 -5.40
N PHE A 116 2.59 -5.21 -4.66
CA PHE A 116 1.95 -4.08 -3.96
C PHE A 116 2.84 -2.82 -3.80
N SER A 117 3.48 -2.37 -4.88
CA SER A 117 4.10 -1.03 -4.90
C SER A 117 3.08 0.03 -5.31
N THR A 118 2.21 0.45 -4.38
CA THR A 118 1.36 1.64 -4.63
C THR A 118 1.20 2.60 -3.45
N TYR A 119 1.80 2.37 -2.28
CA TYR A 119 1.57 3.28 -1.14
C TYR A 119 2.79 3.73 -0.35
N THR A 120 4.01 3.31 -0.70
CA THR A 120 5.23 3.67 0.08
C THR A 120 6.29 4.46 -0.69
N SER A 121 6.12 4.75 -1.99
CA SER A 121 7.21 5.34 -2.80
C SER A 121 7.37 6.86 -2.77
N ASN A 122 6.52 7.61 -2.05
CA ASN A 122 6.67 9.08 -1.93
C ASN A 122 6.99 9.56 -0.51
N LEU A 123 7.45 8.67 0.38
CA LEU A 123 8.14 9.11 1.59
C LEU A 123 9.61 9.43 1.24
N SER A 124 9.82 10.45 0.42
CA SER A 124 11.13 11.08 0.35
C SER A 124 11.37 11.73 1.71
N LEU A 125 12.21 11.09 2.52
CA LEU A 125 12.96 11.75 3.59
C LEU A 125 13.83 12.81 2.93
N THR A 126 13.23 13.96 2.61
CA THR A 126 13.98 15.21 2.41
C THR A 126 14.38 15.66 3.81
N ASP A 127 15.69 15.66 4.02
CA ASP A 127 16.34 16.21 5.20
C ASP A 127 15.96 17.70 5.34
N SER A 128 14.93 18.00 6.12
CA SER A 128 14.64 19.34 6.65
C SER A 128 14.29 19.23 8.13
N GLU A 129 15.29 18.89 8.94
CA GLU A 129 15.28 19.14 10.38
C GLU A 129 15.30 20.66 10.61
N HIS A 130 14.16 21.36 10.46
CA HIS A 130 13.79 22.45 11.39
C HIS A 130 12.44 23.15 11.18
N ASP A 131 11.61 22.84 10.18
CA ASP A 131 10.40 23.64 9.93
C ASP A 131 9.09 22.91 10.29
N THR A 132 8.55 23.33 11.43
CA THR A 132 7.14 23.38 11.86
C THR A 132 6.19 22.23 11.49
N ASP A 133 5.77 21.52 12.53
CA ASP A 133 4.63 20.58 12.65
C ASP A 133 3.27 21.15 12.15
N ASP A 134 3.22 22.43 11.75
CA ASP A 134 2.00 23.16 11.37
C ASP A 134 1.55 22.88 9.93
N GLY A 135 2.49 22.58 9.01
CA GLY A 135 2.17 22.33 7.60
C GLY A 135 1.41 21.01 7.36
N TYR A 136 1.68 20.00 8.18
CA TYR A 136 0.98 18.70 8.11
C TYR A 136 -0.44 18.80 8.67
N ASN A 137 -0.65 19.66 9.67
CA ASN A 137 -1.95 19.90 10.29
C ASN A 137 -2.88 20.76 9.41
N ALA A 138 -2.36 21.72 8.64
CA ALA A 138 -3.18 22.58 7.77
C ALA A 138 -3.90 21.81 6.64
N SER A 139 -3.31 20.74 6.10
CA SER A 139 -3.96 19.85 5.12
C SER A 139 -4.99 18.89 5.74
N ARG A 140 -5.04 18.78 7.08
CA ARG A 140 -5.98 17.90 7.80
C ARG A 140 -7.33 18.59 8.06
N GLU A 141 -7.38 19.92 7.97
CA GLU A 141 -8.54 20.76 8.27
C GLU A 141 -9.28 21.31 7.04
N SER A 142 -8.95 20.91 5.82
CA SER A 142 -9.76 21.33 4.66
C SER A 142 -11.18 20.78 4.79
N GLU A 143 -12.14 21.63 5.17
CA GLU A 143 -13.58 21.33 5.27
C GLU A 143 -14.26 21.15 3.90
N GLU A 144 -13.46 21.06 2.84
CA GLU A 144 -13.95 20.91 1.48
C GLU A 144 -14.74 19.61 1.35
N THR A 145 -16.00 19.74 0.99
CA THR A 145 -16.92 18.62 0.76
C THR A 145 -16.96 18.32 -0.73
N VAL A 146 -17.08 17.04 -1.07
CA VAL A 146 -17.24 16.59 -2.47
C VAL A 146 -18.66 16.11 -2.65
N LYS A 147 -19.31 16.58 -3.72
CA LYS A 147 -20.66 16.12 -4.07
C LYS A 147 -20.63 14.63 -4.39
N ILE A 148 -21.54 13.87 -3.78
CA ILE A 148 -21.62 12.41 -3.93
C ILE A 148 -21.78 11.99 -5.40
N GLU A 149 -22.54 12.77 -6.17
CA GLU A 149 -22.78 12.55 -7.61
C GLU A 149 -21.48 12.55 -8.40
N GLU A 150 -20.54 13.45 -8.11
CA GLU A 150 -19.26 13.55 -8.80
C GLU A 150 -18.34 12.34 -8.51
N ILE A 151 -18.49 11.72 -7.33
CA ILE A 151 -17.75 10.51 -6.94
C ILE A 151 -18.24 9.30 -7.74
N TYR A 152 -19.54 9.17 -7.99
CA TYR A 152 -20.12 8.00 -8.66
C TYR A 152 -20.25 8.17 -10.18
N ASP A 153 -20.49 9.37 -10.70
CA ASP A 153 -20.61 9.61 -12.15
C ASP A 153 -19.28 9.39 -12.90
N ARG A 154 -18.16 9.63 -12.23
CA ARG A 154 -16.82 9.31 -12.75
C ARG A 154 -16.46 7.83 -12.66
N GLN A 155 -17.21 7.06 -11.89
CA GLN A 155 -16.92 5.67 -11.64
C GLN A 155 -17.74 4.79 -12.59
N MET A 156 -17.05 3.95 -13.37
CA MET A 156 -17.66 2.89 -14.19
C MET A 156 -18.79 2.19 -13.40
N PRO A 157 -19.94 1.86 -14.02
CA PRO A 157 -21.06 1.22 -13.32
C PRO A 157 -20.56 0.12 -12.41
N TRP A 158 -20.89 0.20 -11.11
CA TRP A 158 -20.35 -0.68 -10.07
C TRP A 158 -20.46 -2.18 -10.43
N ALA A 159 -21.51 -2.56 -11.18
CA ALA A 159 -21.70 -3.92 -11.68
C ALA A 159 -20.59 -4.37 -12.66
N LEU A 160 -20.09 -3.50 -13.52
CA LEU A 160 -19.01 -3.82 -14.45
C LEU A 160 -17.67 -4.06 -13.74
N ARG A 161 -17.48 -3.48 -12.56
CA ARG A 161 -16.29 -3.74 -11.73
C ARG A 161 -16.24 -5.16 -11.20
N LEU A 162 -17.40 -5.81 -11.04
CA LEU A 162 -17.48 -7.21 -10.61
C LEU A 162 -17.07 -8.20 -11.71
N ILE A 163 -17.09 -7.79 -12.99
CA ILE A 163 -16.83 -8.71 -14.12
C ILE A 163 -15.44 -9.36 -14.02
N PRO A 164 -14.32 -8.63 -13.84
CA PRO A 164 -13.01 -9.27 -13.69
C PRO A 164 -12.98 -10.24 -12.51
N HIS A 165 -13.71 -9.96 -11.43
CA HIS A 165 -13.74 -10.78 -10.22
C HIS A 165 -14.44 -12.11 -10.47
N ILE A 166 -15.59 -12.04 -11.14
CA ILE A 166 -16.35 -13.21 -11.58
C ILE A 166 -15.53 -14.03 -12.57
N LEU A 167 -14.83 -13.38 -13.51
CA LEU A 167 -13.96 -14.07 -14.47
C LEU A 167 -12.77 -14.75 -13.80
N PHE A 168 -12.12 -14.12 -12.82
CA PHE A 168 -11.05 -14.75 -12.03
C PHE A 168 -11.56 -15.96 -11.25
N PHE A 169 -12.72 -15.82 -10.58
CA PHE A 169 -13.32 -16.92 -9.83
C PHE A 169 -13.74 -18.08 -10.75
N ALA A 170 -14.37 -17.79 -11.89
CA ALA A 170 -14.74 -18.79 -12.87
C ALA A 170 -13.50 -19.49 -13.45
N SER A 171 -12.44 -18.73 -13.77
CA SER A 171 -11.16 -19.29 -14.25
C SER A 171 -10.50 -20.18 -13.20
N LEU A 172 -10.56 -19.78 -11.92
CA LEU A 172 -10.09 -20.59 -10.81
C LEU A 172 -10.88 -21.90 -10.69
N LEU A 173 -12.21 -21.84 -10.75
CA LEU A 173 -13.06 -23.04 -10.72
C LEU A 173 -12.74 -23.98 -11.89
N VAL A 174 -12.64 -23.46 -13.11
CA VAL A 174 -12.24 -24.26 -14.28
C VAL A 174 -10.86 -24.88 -14.07
N SER A 175 -9.91 -24.14 -13.48
CA SER A 175 -8.58 -24.67 -13.16
C SER A 175 -8.65 -25.83 -12.17
N VAL A 176 -9.31 -25.66 -11.01
CA VAL A 176 -9.35 -26.71 -9.97
C VAL A 176 -10.15 -27.93 -10.38
N TYR A 177 -11.25 -27.76 -11.11
CA TYR A 177 -12.01 -28.88 -11.66
C TYR A 177 -11.26 -29.59 -12.79
N GLY A 178 -10.66 -28.84 -13.71
CA GLY A 178 -9.86 -29.39 -14.80
C GLY A 178 -8.63 -30.15 -14.29
N GLY A 179 -7.93 -29.59 -13.30
CA GLY A 179 -6.81 -30.24 -12.64
C GLY A 179 -7.20 -31.53 -11.94
N ALA A 180 -8.35 -31.54 -11.26
CA ALA A 180 -8.86 -32.73 -10.58
C ALA A 180 -9.24 -33.85 -11.55
N LEU A 181 -9.94 -33.53 -12.64
CA LEU A 181 -10.29 -34.50 -13.68
C LEU A 181 -9.03 -35.07 -14.33
N PHE A 182 -8.05 -34.24 -14.65
CA PHE A 182 -6.78 -34.71 -15.20
C PHE A 182 -6.03 -35.61 -14.23
N LEU A 183 -6.01 -35.27 -12.93
CA LEU A 183 -5.40 -36.11 -11.90
C LEU A 183 -6.07 -37.47 -11.76
N GLN A 184 -7.39 -37.54 -11.84
CA GLN A 184 -8.11 -38.81 -11.82
C GLN A 184 -7.79 -39.69 -13.04
N LEU A 185 -7.38 -39.10 -14.17
CA LEU A 185 -6.98 -39.86 -15.36
C LEU A 185 -5.57 -40.45 -15.24
N ILE A 186 -4.64 -39.73 -14.61
CA ILE A 186 -3.21 -40.10 -14.60
C ILE A 186 -2.76 -40.80 -13.32
N ASP A 187 -3.46 -40.59 -12.20
CA ASP A 187 -3.07 -41.11 -10.89
C ASP A 187 -4.09 -42.13 -10.35
N PRO A 188 -3.67 -43.38 -10.11
CA PRO A 188 -4.59 -44.45 -9.70
C PRO A 188 -5.15 -44.26 -8.29
N ALA A 189 -4.47 -43.52 -7.41
CA ALA A 189 -5.00 -43.21 -6.09
C ALA A 189 -6.10 -42.14 -6.18
N MET A 190 -5.88 -41.12 -7.02
CA MET A 190 -6.87 -40.06 -7.26
C MET A 190 -8.10 -40.58 -8.01
N ALA A 191 -7.92 -41.52 -8.94
CA ALA A 191 -9.01 -42.17 -9.67
C ALA A 191 -10.05 -42.83 -8.75
N LYS A 192 -9.63 -43.33 -7.58
CA LYS A 192 -10.51 -43.96 -6.59
C LYS A 192 -11.16 -42.97 -5.64
N ALA A 193 -10.65 -41.75 -5.54
CA ALA A 193 -11.16 -40.73 -4.65
C ALA A 193 -12.39 -40.04 -5.27
N PRO A 194 -13.37 -39.60 -4.44
CA PRO A 194 -14.50 -38.84 -4.93
C PRO A 194 -14.02 -37.50 -5.51
N LEU A 195 -14.60 -37.09 -6.64
CA LEU A 195 -14.18 -35.89 -7.39
C LEU A 195 -14.10 -34.64 -6.50
N VAL A 196 -15.08 -34.46 -5.60
CA VAL A 196 -15.12 -33.34 -4.64
C VAL A 196 -13.83 -33.22 -3.81
N ARG A 197 -13.28 -34.34 -3.35
CA ARG A 197 -12.03 -34.36 -2.58
C ARG A 197 -10.80 -34.10 -3.45
N VAL A 198 -10.79 -34.59 -4.69
CA VAL A 198 -9.69 -34.31 -5.62
C VAL A 198 -9.67 -32.83 -6.03
N VAL A 199 -10.84 -32.21 -6.21
CA VAL A 199 -10.95 -30.76 -6.46
C VAL A 199 -10.50 -29.98 -5.24
N LEU A 200 -10.90 -30.39 -4.03
CA LEU A 200 -10.40 -29.79 -2.79
C LEU A 200 -8.87 -29.86 -2.72
N ASN A 201 -8.28 -31.00 -3.08
CA ASN A 201 -6.84 -31.19 -3.10
C ASN A 201 -6.12 -30.30 -4.13
N CYS A 202 -6.75 -30.08 -5.29
CA CYS A 202 -6.22 -29.14 -6.29
C CYS A 202 -6.27 -27.69 -5.79
N PHE A 203 -7.33 -27.33 -5.07
CA PHE A 203 -7.45 -26.03 -4.42
C PHE A 203 -6.44 -25.89 -3.27
N ASP A 204 -6.29 -26.90 -2.42
CA ASP A 204 -5.33 -26.97 -1.31
C ASP A 204 -3.90 -26.67 -1.78
N GLY A 205 -3.45 -27.38 -2.83
CA GLY A 205 -2.14 -27.15 -3.44
C GLY A 205 -1.99 -25.78 -4.10
N GLY A 206 -3.05 -25.29 -4.78
CA GLY A 206 -3.03 -23.96 -5.41
C GLY A 206 -3.03 -22.81 -4.40
N ALA A 207 -3.79 -22.94 -3.32
CA ALA A 207 -3.89 -21.95 -2.25
C ALA A 207 -2.67 -21.97 -1.33
N ARG A 208 -1.83 -23.02 -1.42
CA ARG A 208 -0.67 -23.28 -0.55
C ARG A 208 -1.10 -23.52 0.90
N LEU A 209 -2.23 -24.17 1.08
CA LEU A 209 -2.71 -24.59 2.38
C LEU A 209 -1.92 -25.82 2.82
N GLY A 210 -1.91 -26.86 1.98
CA GLY A 210 -1.07 -28.04 2.19
C GLY A 210 -1.58 -28.95 3.30
N TRP A 211 -2.90 -29.11 3.44
CA TRP A 211 -3.50 -30.05 4.40
C TRP A 211 -3.01 -31.50 4.20
N GLY A 212 -2.55 -31.85 3.00
CA GLY A 212 -1.79 -33.09 2.77
C GLY A 212 -2.63 -34.37 2.82
N GLN A 213 -3.94 -34.27 2.71
CA GLN A 213 -4.85 -35.41 2.84
C GLN A 213 -4.71 -36.46 1.73
N GLN A 214 -4.50 -36.00 0.50
CA GLN A 214 -4.40 -36.87 -0.66
C GLN A 214 -3.19 -36.43 -1.49
N THR A 215 -2.15 -37.25 -1.51
CA THR A 215 -0.96 -36.96 -2.31
C THR A 215 -0.94 -37.84 -3.55
N PRO A 216 -0.55 -37.31 -4.73
CA PRO A 216 -0.40 -38.13 -5.92
C PRO A 216 0.65 -39.21 -5.68
N THR A 217 0.27 -40.46 -5.96
CA THR A 217 1.11 -41.64 -5.74
C THR A 217 2.02 -41.91 -6.93
N SER A 218 1.56 -41.58 -8.13
CA SER A 218 2.30 -41.73 -9.38
C SER A 218 3.31 -40.59 -9.59
N SER A 219 4.44 -40.92 -10.24
CA SER A 219 5.44 -39.91 -10.64
C SER A 219 4.84 -38.83 -11.54
N TRP A 220 3.98 -39.23 -12.49
CA TRP A 220 3.31 -38.30 -13.39
C TRP A 220 2.31 -37.38 -12.68
N GLY A 221 1.55 -37.91 -11.71
CA GLY A 221 0.68 -37.09 -10.86
C GLY A 221 1.44 -36.03 -10.08
N ARG A 222 2.61 -36.39 -9.52
CA ARG A 222 3.50 -35.44 -8.82
C ARG A 222 4.04 -34.36 -9.75
N VAL A 223 4.50 -34.73 -10.95
CA VAL A 223 4.98 -33.78 -11.96
C VAL A 223 3.85 -32.84 -12.38
N PHE A 224 2.66 -33.38 -12.65
CA PHE A 224 1.50 -32.58 -13.03
C PHE A 224 1.14 -31.57 -11.94
N VAL A 225 0.96 -32.00 -10.68
CA VAL A 225 0.65 -31.08 -9.56
C VAL A 225 1.70 -29.99 -9.42
N SER A 226 2.98 -30.32 -9.62
CA SER A 226 4.07 -29.34 -9.53
C SER A 226 3.93 -28.23 -10.59
N VAL A 227 3.60 -28.59 -11.83
CA VAL A 227 3.42 -27.60 -12.92
C VAL A 227 2.09 -26.86 -12.79
N TYR A 228 1.02 -27.59 -12.51
CA TYR A 228 -0.35 -27.08 -12.35
C TYR A 228 -0.46 -26.08 -11.18
N SER A 229 0.27 -26.31 -10.08
CA SER A 229 0.26 -25.41 -8.92
C SER A 229 0.81 -24.02 -9.25
N ILE A 230 1.83 -23.89 -10.11
CA ILE A 230 2.37 -22.59 -10.53
C ILE A 230 1.28 -21.70 -11.15
N TYR A 231 0.48 -22.28 -12.05
CA TYR A 231 -0.62 -21.58 -12.70
C TYR A 231 -1.73 -21.23 -11.71
N THR A 232 -2.14 -22.19 -10.88
CA THR A 232 -3.26 -22.02 -9.94
C THR A 232 -2.92 -21.02 -8.82
N VAL A 233 -1.68 -21.02 -8.33
CA VAL A 233 -1.16 -20.02 -7.38
C VAL A 233 -1.26 -18.61 -7.98
N GLY A 234 -0.92 -18.45 -9.26
CA GLY A 234 -1.06 -17.18 -9.97
C GLY A 234 -2.51 -16.68 -10.01
N LEU A 235 -3.45 -17.57 -10.34
CA LEU A 235 -4.88 -17.26 -10.35
C LEU A 235 -5.40 -16.88 -8.96
N ILE A 236 -5.02 -17.63 -7.91
CA ILE A 236 -5.44 -17.36 -6.54
C ILE A 236 -4.86 -16.04 -6.05
N ASN A 237 -3.58 -15.75 -6.31
CA ASN A 237 -2.98 -14.45 -5.99
C ASN A 237 -3.69 -13.29 -6.71
N GLY A 238 -4.03 -13.47 -7.99
CA GLY A 238 -4.82 -12.48 -8.74
C GLY A 238 -6.20 -12.24 -8.14
N PHE A 239 -6.90 -13.31 -7.74
CA PHE A 239 -8.19 -13.22 -7.07
C PHE A 239 -8.09 -12.56 -5.69
N MET A 240 -7.06 -12.86 -4.90
CA MET A 240 -6.84 -12.22 -3.60
C MET A 240 -6.55 -10.72 -3.73
N ALA A 241 -5.69 -10.31 -4.68
CA ALA A 241 -5.42 -8.90 -4.94
C ALA A 241 -6.70 -8.15 -5.32
N THR A 242 -7.55 -8.83 -6.08
CA THR A 242 -8.85 -8.34 -6.50
C THR A 242 -9.81 -8.14 -5.32
N ILE A 243 -9.97 -9.14 -4.46
CA ILE A 243 -10.78 -9.01 -3.22
C ILE A 243 -10.23 -7.88 -2.34
N GLY A 244 -8.91 -7.79 -2.19
CA GLY A 244 -8.28 -6.73 -1.42
C GLY A 244 -8.64 -5.33 -1.93
N SER A 245 -8.69 -5.14 -3.26
CA SER A 245 -9.16 -3.89 -3.88
C SER A 245 -10.61 -3.60 -3.54
N ILE A 246 -11.50 -4.60 -3.64
CA ILE A 246 -12.93 -4.43 -3.31
C ILE A 246 -13.11 -4.02 -1.85
N ILE A 247 -12.46 -4.72 -0.92
CA ILE A 247 -12.57 -4.42 0.52
C ILE A 247 -12.06 -3.01 0.79
N THR A 248 -10.96 -2.62 0.16
CA THR A 248 -10.39 -1.27 0.29
C THR A 248 -11.33 -0.22 -0.28
N ASP A 249 -11.90 -0.42 -1.46
CA ASP A 249 -12.85 0.54 -2.05
C ASP A 249 -14.13 0.66 -1.22
N ILE A 250 -14.67 -0.46 -0.72
CA ILE A 250 -15.82 -0.49 0.18
C ILE A 250 -15.54 0.34 1.42
N TYR A 251 -14.39 0.13 2.06
CA TYR A 251 -14.06 0.79 3.31
C TYR A 251 -13.63 2.26 3.12
N CYS A 252 -12.76 2.54 2.15
CA CYS A 252 -12.14 3.85 2.00
C CYS A 252 -13.01 4.85 1.21
N VAL A 253 -13.96 4.36 0.42
CA VAL A 253 -14.82 5.20 -0.44
C VAL A 253 -16.28 5.01 -0.09
N HIS A 254 -16.80 3.80 -0.22
CA HIS A 254 -18.25 3.60 -0.13
C HIS A 254 -18.79 3.78 1.29
N TRP A 255 -18.04 3.37 2.32
CA TRP A 255 -18.44 3.48 3.71
C TRP A 255 -18.54 4.94 4.21
N PRO A 256 -17.53 5.82 4.04
CA PRO A 256 -17.64 7.24 4.36
C PRO A 256 -18.81 7.90 3.62
N VAL A 257 -18.98 7.60 2.33
CA VAL A 257 -20.07 8.17 1.52
C VAL A 257 -21.43 7.72 2.03
N LEU A 258 -21.58 6.44 2.38
CA LEU A 258 -22.81 5.92 2.98
C LEU A 258 -23.10 6.59 4.32
N MET A 259 -22.09 6.75 5.18
CA MET A 259 -22.24 7.39 6.48
C MET A 259 -22.57 8.88 6.37
N ALA A 260 -21.99 9.58 5.40
CA ALA A 260 -22.30 10.96 5.10
C ALA A 260 -23.76 11.10 4.63
N LYS A 261 -24.20 10.23 3.71
CA LYS A 261 -25.58 10.16 3.23
C LYS A 261 -26.58 9.90 4.36
N ILE A 262 -26.28 8.96 5.26
CA ILE A 262 -27.13 8.67 6.44
C ILE A 262 -27.24 9.91 7.35
N LYS A 263 -26.16 10.70 7.47
CA LYS A 263 -26.14 11.95 8.26
C LYS A 263 -26.73 13.16 7.51
N GLY A 264 -27.16 12.99 6.26
CA GLY A 264 -27.65 14.09 5.42
C GLY A 264 -26.58 15.13 5.08
N LYS A 265 -25.31 14.72 5.03
CA LYS A 265 -24.17 15.59 4.75
C LYS A 265 -23.37 15.07 3.57
N ASP A 266 -22.66 15.96 2.90
CA ASP A 266 -21.65 15.54 1.93
C ASP A 266 -20.41 15.01 2.67
N PRO A 267 -19.74 13.98 2.11
CA PRO A 267 -18.53 13.45 2.70
C PRO A 267 -17.39 14.47 2.60
N LYS A 268 -16.60 14.58 3.66
CA LYS A 268 -15.40 15.42 3.68
C LYS A 268 -14.28 14.73 2.89
N VAL A 269 -13.47 15.50 2.16
CA VAL A 269 -12.34 14.95 1.38
C VAL A 269 -11.37 14.17 2.27
N ASN A 270 -11.13 14.64 3.49
CA ASN A 270 -10.21 14.00 4.44
C ASN A 270 -10.73 12.67 5.01
N GLU A 271 -12.03 12.37 4.87
CA GLU A 271 -12.63 11.10 5.28
C GLU A 271 -12.57 10.04 4.15
N ILE A 272 -12.36 10.46 2.90
CA ILE A 272 -12.27 9.58 1.73
C ILE A 272 -10.80 9.23 1.45
N GLY A 273 -10.53 7.95 1.18
CA GLY A 273 -9.20 7.50 0.77
C GLY A 273 -8.19 7.31 1.92
N HIS A 274 -8.65 7.39 3.17
CA HIS A 274 -7.83 7.03 4.32
C HIS A 274 -7.41 5.56 4.22
N VAL A 275 -6.14 5.24 4.51
CA VAL A 275 -5.66 3.86 4.53
C VAL A 275 -6.49 3.04 5.51
N MET A 276 -6.89 1.83 5.12
CA MET A 276 -7.70 0.96 5.96
C MET A 276 -6.95 0.64 7.26
N SER A 277 -7.59 0.92 8.40
CA SER A 277 -6.97 0.70 9.70
C SER A 277 -6.83 -0.79 10.02
N LEU A 278 -5.74 -1.17 10.70
CA LEU A 278 -5.56 -2.52 11.24
C LEU A 278 -6.76 -2.99 12.08
N LYS A 279 -7.39 -2.09 12.84
CA LYS A 279 -8.56 -2.39 13.67
C LYS A 279 -9.74 -2.92 12.85
N VAL A 280 -9.91 -2.40 11.63
CA VAL A 280 -11.01 -2.76 10.74
C VAL A 280 -10.77 -4.13 10.13
N LEU A 281 -9.54 -4.41 9.69
CA LEU A 281 -9.17 -5.75 9.21
C LEU A 281 -9.31 -6.80 10.31
N LEU A 282 -8.97 -6.48 11.55
CA LEU A 282 -9.20 -7.37 12.70
C LEU A 282 -10.70 -7.60 12.94
N TYR A 283 -11.54 -6.56 12.79
CA TYR A 283 -12.99 -6.72 12.88
C TYR A 283 -13.53 -7.65 11.77
N PHE A 284 -13.12 -7.45 10.52
CA PHE A 284 -13.49 -8.34 9.42
C PHE A 284 -13.03 -9.78 9.67
N ASN A 285 -11.85 -9.97 10.27
CA ASN A 285 -11.35 -11.28 10.63
C ASN A 285 -12.25 -11.98 11.66
N VAL A 286 -12.65 -11.27 12.72
CA VAL A 286 -13.61 -11.78 13.72
C VAL A 286 -14.95 -12.11 13.08
N CYS A 287 -15.47 -11.26 12.18
CA CYS A 287 -16.68 -11.54 11.43
C CYS A 287 -16.55 -12.81 10.58
N MET A 288 -15.42 -13.02 9.91
CA MET A 288 -15.16 -14.22 9.14
C MET A 288 -15.14 -15.48 10.01
N ILE A 289 -14.58 -15.41 11.22
CA ILE A 289 -14.62 -16.54 12.18
C ILE A 289 -16.06 -16.86 12.59
N ILE A 290 -16.88 -15.85 12.89
CA ILE A 290 -18.29 -16.04 13.24
C ILE A 290 -19.08 -16.65 12.07
N ILE A 291 -18.82 -16.19 10.83
CA ILE A 291 -19.39 -16.79 9.62
C ILE A 291 -18.95 -18.26 9.51
N GLY A 292 -17.67 -18.55 9.80
CA GLY A 292 -17.15 -19.91 9.88
C GLY A 292 -17.88 -20.79 10.89
N TRP A 293 -18.19 -20.26 12.08
CA TRP A 293 -18.99 -20.99 13.07
C TRP A 293 -20.36 -21.36 12.52
N TYR A 294 -21.05 -20.39 11.90
CA TYR A 294 -22.34 -20.65 11.29
C TYR A 294 -22.26 -21.72 10.18
N ILE A 295 -21.27 -21.63 9.29
CA ILE A 295 -21.13 -22.58 8.18
C ILE A 295 -20.76 -23.98 8.70
N TRP A 296 -19.71 -24.10 9.53
CA TRP A 296 -19.12 -25.40 9.88
C TRP A 296 -19.81 -26.09 11.05
N CYS A 297 -20.30 -25.34 12.03
CA CYS A 297 -20.96 -25.92 13.21
C CYS A 297 -22.47 -26.09 13.01
N TYR A 298 -23.13 -25.13 12.35
CA TYR A 298 -24.59 -25.14 12.22
C TYR A 298 -25.07 -25.64 10.86
N GLN A 299 -24.57 -25.09 9.76
CA GLN A 299 -25.10 -25.42 8.43
C GLN A 299 -24.64 -26.79 7.93
N PHE A 300 -23.37 -27.14 8.13
CA PHE A 300 -22.80 -28.40 7.64
C PHE A 300 -22.52 -29.42 8.75
N GLU A 301 -22.65 -29.01 10.02
CA GLU A 301 -22.51 -29.86 11.22
C GLU A 301 -21.25 -30.75 11.17
N GLN A 302 -20.12 -30.19 10.73
CA GLN A 302 -18.87 -30.94 10.52
C GLN A 302 -17.93 -30.87 11.72
N MET A 303 -18.05 -29.83 12.54
CA MET A 303 -17.02 -29.46 13.51
C MET A 303 -17.60 -28.90 14.80
N THR A 304 -16.88 -29.11 15.89
CA THR A 304 -17.10 -28.36 17.13
C THR A 304 -16.72 -26.89 16.94
N LEU A 305 -17.20 -26.01 17.84
CA LEU A 305 -16.89 -24.58 17.75
C LEU A 305 -15.39 -24.28 17.90
N VAL A 306 -14.68 -25.07 18.71
CA VAL A 306 -13.23 -24.95 18.89
C VAL A 306 -12.51 -25.34 17.60
N ASP A 307 -12.87 -26.49 17.02
CA ASP A 307 -12.30 -27.00 15.78
C ASP A 307 -12.56 -26.06 14.60
N ALA A 308 -13.78 -25.52 14.50
CA ALA A 308 -14.15 -24.56 13.47
C ALA A 308 -13.36 -23.25 13.58
N THR A 309 -13.11 -22.77 14.81
CA THR A 309 -12.27 -21.59 15.06
C THR A 309 -10.84 -21.85 14.66
N TYR A 310 -10.26 -22.93 15.17
CA TYR A 310 -8.90 -23.34 14.90
C TYR A 310 -8.66 -23.54 13.40
N SER A 311 -9.50 -24.34 12.73
CA SER A 311 -9.40 -24.58 11.30
C SER A 311 -9.56 -23.30 10.49
N SER A 312 -10.50 -22.42 10.85
CA SER A 312 -10.69 -21.14 10.16
C SER A 312 -9.46 -20.25 10.27
N VAL A 313 -8.94 -20.02 11.48
CA VAL A 313 -7.77 -19.16 11.70
C VAL A 313 -6.54 -19.72 10.99
N MET A 314 -6.23 -21.01 11.20
CA MET A 314 -5.03 -21.62 10.67
C MET A 314 -5.03 -21.74 9.15
N THR A 315 -6.20 -22.01 8.56
CA THR A 315 -6.33 -22.09 7.11
C THR A 315 -6.28 -20.72 6.46
N MET A 316 -6.95 -19.70 7.03
CA MET A 316 -6.87 -18.36 6.45
C MET A 316 -5.47 -17.74 6.56
N MET A 317 -4.70 -18.10 7.58
CA MET A 317 -3.28 -17.74 7.70
C MET A 317 -2.38 -18.53 6.73
N ALA A 318 -2.93 -19.51 6.00
CA ALA A 318 -2.21 -20.45 5.14
C ALA A 318 -1.12 -21.25 5.88
N ALA A 319 -1.32 -21.52 7.17
CA ALA A 319 -0.49 -22.44 7.95
C ALA A 319 -1.03 -23.87 7.93
N ALA A 320 -2.36 -24.02 7.96
CA ALA A 320 -3.12 -25.21 7.55
C ALA A 320 -2.46 -26.57 7.88
N PHE A 321 -2.30 -26.88 9.17
CA PHE A 321 -1.63 -28.11 9.63
C PHE A 321 -2.28 -29.42 9.17
N GLY A 322 -3.56 -29.40 8.77
CA GLY A 322 -4.25 -30.56 8.16
C GLY A 322 -4.82 -31.57 9.15
N ASP A 323 -4.64 -31.34 10.45
CA ASP A 323 -5.25 -32.11 11.54
C ASP A 323 -6.75 -31.87 11.66
N VAL A 324 -7.21 -30.64 11.42
CA VAL A 324 -8.63 -30.24 11.46
C VAL A 324 -8.97 -29.39 10.24
N HIS A 325 -9.81 -29.92 9.36
CA HIS A 325 -10.29 -29.23 8.16
C HIS A 325 -11.70 -29.71 7.78
N PRO A 326 -12.51 -28.85 7.15
CA PRO A 326 -13.82 -29.26 6.67
C PRO A 326 -13.67 -30.29 5.54
N ASP A 327 -14.55 -31.29 5.51
CA ASP A 327 -14.62 -32.32 4.47
C ASP A 327 -15.94 -32.15 3.69
N PRO A 328 -15.91 -31.42 2.55
CA PRO A 328 -17.11 -31.15 1.78
C PRO A 328 -17.67 -32.45 1.18
N LYS A 329 -18.96 -32.72 1.47
CA LYS A 329 -19.67 -33.89 0.95
C LYS A 329 -20.32 -33.62 -0.42
N SER A 330 -20.52 -32.35 -0.77
CA SER A 330 -21.16 -31.92 -2.01
C SER A 330 -20.39 -30.81 -2.71
N HIS A 331 -20.61 -30.66 -4.02
CA HIS A 331 -20.02 -29.57 -4.82
C HIS A 331 -20.41 -28.19 -4.32
N PHE A 332 -21.62 -28.04 -3.77
CA PHE A 332 -22.07 -26.79 -3.16
C PHE A 332 -21.26 -26.46 -1.90
N GLN A 333 -21.08 -27.44 -1.00
CA GLN A 333 -20.24 -27.26 0.19
C GLN A 333 -18.80 -26.91 -0.18
N LEU A 334 -18.25 -27.56 -1.21
CA LEU A 334 -16.92 -27.28 -1.73
C LEU A 334 -16.81 -25.85 -2.28
N MET A 335 -17.78 -25.38 -3.05
CA MET A 335 -17.78 -24.01 -3.58
C MET A 335 -17.83 -22.96 -2.45
N VAL A 336 -18.68 -23.18 -1.45
CA VAL A 336 -18.76 -22.32 -0.26
C VAL A 336 -17.43 -22.31 0.49
N LEU A 337 -16.80 -23.48 0.67
CA LEU A 337 -15.49 -23.64 1.31
C LEU A 337 -14.41 -22.86 0.56
N ILE A 338 -14.31 -23.03 -0.75
CA ILE A 338 -13.32 -22.34 -1.60
C ILE A 338 -13.49 -20.83 -1.48
N LEU A 339 -14.72 -20.33 -1.62
CA LEU A 339 -15.00 -18.89 -1.53
C LEU A 339 -14.69 -18.33 -0.14
N TYR A 340 -15.11 -19.02 0.92
CA TYR A 340 -14.85 -18.65 2.30
C TYR A 340 -13.36 -18.49 2.59
N TYR A 341 -12.55 -19.50 2.21
CA TYR A 341 -11.11 -19.43 2.44
C TYR A 341 -10.40 -18.43 1.55
N LEU A 342 -10.80 -18.26 0.28
CA LEU A 342 -10.21 -17.23 -0.57
C LEU A 342 -10.40 -15.82 -0.01
N ILE A 343 -11.60 -15.51 0.49
CA ILE A 343 -11.89 -14.22 1.15
C ILE A 343 -11.06 -14.10 2.45
N GLY A 344 -11.03 -15.15 3.26
CA GLY A 344 -10.30 -15.16 4.51
C GLY A 344 -8.79 -14.97 4.34
N ILE A 345 -8.18 -15.65 3.37
CA ILE A 345 -6.75 -15.50 3.03
C ILE A 345 -6.48 -14.08 2.51
N ALA A 346 -7.37 -13.49 1.70
CA ALA A 346 -7.22 -12.12 1.24
C ALA A 346 -7.22 -11.10 2.42
N ILE A 347 -8.11 -11.28 3.40
CA ILE A 347 -8.16 -10.44 4.61
C ILE A 347 -6.87 -10.59 5.43
N TRP A 348 -6.42 -11.83 5.66
CA TRP A 348 -5.17 -12.10 6.38
C TRP A 348 -3.94 -11.55 5.66
N GLY A 349 -3.91 -11.64 4.33
CA GLY A 349 -2.89 -11.00 3.50
C GLY A 349 -2.83 -9.49 3.74
N GLY A 350 -3.98 -8.82 3.84
CA GLY A 350 -4.07 -7.41 4.21
C GLY A 350 -3.49 -7.11 5.60
N ILE A 351 -3.80 -7.94 6.60
CA ILE A 351 -3.25 -7.82 7.96
C ILE A 351 -1.73 -7.93 7.94
N LEU A 352 -1.18 -8.94 7.24
CA LEU A 352 0.27 -9.16 7.15
C LEU A 352 0.98 -8.01 6.43
N VAL A 353 0.39 -7.43 5.39
CA VAL A 353 0.97 -6.27 4.69
C VAL A 353 1.05 -5.05 5.61
N ILE A 354 -0.01 -4.75 6.34
CA ILE A 354 -0.01 -3.63 7.30
C ILE A 354 1.00 -3.89 8.42
N LEU A 355 1.00 -5.11 8.99
CA LEU A 355 1.93 -5.48 10.04
C LEU A 355 3.39 -5.41 9.56
N SER A 356 3.66 -5.88 8.35
CA SER A 356 4.98 -5.76 7.72
C SER A 356 5.40 -4.31 7.56
N SER A 357 4.47 -3.43 7.18
CA SER A 357 4.73 -1.99 7.08
C SER A 357 5.04 -1.37 8.44
N TYR A 358 4.35 -1.79 9.50
CA TYR A 358 4.67 -1.39 10.88
C TYR A 358 6.07 -1.85 11.31
N VAL A 359 6.44 -3.09 11.02
CA VAL A 359 7.78 -3.62 11.32
C VAL A 359 8.86 -2.85 10.55
N GLU A 360 8.63 -2.56 9.27
CA GLU A 360 9.57 -1.81 8.46
C GLU A 360 9.79 -0.39 8.99
N ILE A 361 8.72 0.34 9.28
CA ILE A 361 8.81 1.73 9.73
C ILE A 361 9.40 1.82 11.14
N TYR A 362 8.87 1.05 12.09
CA TYR A 362 9.24 1.20 13.49
C TYR A 362 10.52 0.46 13.85
N TYR A 363 10.67 -0.80 13.41
CA TYR A 363 11.80 -1.63 13.81
C TYR A 363 13.00 -1.42 12.88
N ILE A 364 12.81 -1.64 11.58
CA ILE A 364 13.91 -1.51 10.61
C ILE A 364 14.35 -0.04 10.49
N GLY A 365 13.41 0.90 10.49
CA GLY A 365 13.69 2.34 10.51
C GLY A 365 14.59 2.72 11.69
N LYS A 366 14.25 2.31 12.92
CA LYS A 366 15.05 2.60 14.12
C LYS A 366 16.42 1.93 14.10
N ILE A 367 16.51 0.69 13.61
CA ILE A 367 17.80 0.01 13.45
C ILE A 367 18.68 0.76 12.45
N ARG A 368 18.11 1.19 11.32
CA ARG A 368 18.84 1.94 10.30
C ARG A 368 19.34 3.29 10.83
N GLU A 369 18.51 4.02 11.58
CA GLU A 369 18.92 5.26 12.28
C GLU A 369 20.06 4.99 13.26
N PHE A 370 19.94 3.95 14.08
CA PHE A 370 20.97 3.55 15.04
C PHE A 370 22.29 3.16 14.37
N LEU A 371 22.23 2.37 13.30
CA LEU A 371 23.41 1.99 12.52
C LEU A 371 24.06 3.20 11.83
N ARG A 372 23.26 4.13 11.30
CA ARG A 372 23.76 5.39 10.72
C ARG A 372 24.49 6.22 11.78
N TYR A 373 23.91 6.33 12.98
CA TYR A 373 24.55 6.99 14.12
C TYR A 373 25.88 6.31 14.50
N LEU A 374 25.90 4.97 14.62
CA LEU A 374 27.13 4.23 14.91
C LEU A 374 28.20 4.42 13.83
N TRP A 375 27.80 4.42 12.56
CA TRP A 375 28.72 4.61 11.44
C TRP A 375 29.32 6.02 11.43
N VAL A 376 28.51 7.06 11.65
CA VAL A 376 29.00 8.45 11.78
C VAL A 376 29.96 8.57 12.96
N LYS A 377 29.61 8.00 14.12
CA LYS A 377 30.47 8.00 15.31
C LYS A 377 31.80 7.27 15.08
N TYR A 378 31.77 6.13 14.37
CA TYR A 378 32.97 5.40 13.99
C TYR A 378 33.85 6.21 13.02
N ARG A 379 33.24 6.86 12.02
CA ARG A 379 33.94 7.72 11.06
C ARG A 379 34.67 8.88 11.76
N ILE A 380 33.98 9.59 12.66
CA ILE A 380 34.59 10.69 13.44
C ILE A 380 35.77 10.20 14.27
N ARG A 381 35.66 9.03 14.93
CA ARG A 381 36.78 8.44 15.69
C ARG A 381 37.98 8.11 14.81
N ARG A 382 37.72 7.57 13.61
CA ARG A 382 38.78 7.23 12.64
C ARG A 382 39.47 8.48 12.11
N GLU A 383 38.73 9.56 11.85
CA GLU A 383 39.29 10.84 11.41
C GLU A 383 40.16 11.46 12.52
N ARG A 384 39.69 11.48 13.78
CA ARG A 384 40.51 11.93 14.93
C ARG A 384 41.79 11.12 15.13
N GLN A 385 41.76 9.80 14.93
CA GLN A 385 42.97 8.98 15.02
C GLN A 385 44.00 9.31 13.93
N LYS A 386 43.55 9.67 12.72
CA LYS A 386 44.45 10.14 11.65
C LYS A 386 45.07 11.48 11.97
N GLU A 387 44.31 12.42 12.55
CA GLU A 387 44.83 13.72 12.99
C GLU A 387 45.91 13.57 14.07
N VAL A 388 45.67 12.73 15.09
CA VAL A 388 46.67 12.46 16.13
C VAL A 388 47.96 11.86 15.55
N LYS A 389 47.84 10.89 14.62
CA LYS A 389 49.01 10.29 13.96
C LYS A 389 49.80 11.31 13.15
N ASN A 390 49.13 12.15 12.36
CA ASN A 390 49.77 13.20 11.57
C ASN A 390 50.50 14.24 12.44
N CYS A 391 49.94 14.60 13.61
CA CYS A 391 50.60 15.50 14.56
C CYS A 391 51.86 14.87 15.18
N CYS A 392 51.85 13.57 15.49
CA CYS A 392 53.04 12.86 15.98
C CYS A 392 54.15 12.83 14.93
N ASP A 393 53.80 12.50 13.67
CA ASP A 393 54.76 12.42 12.58
C ASP A 393 55.40 13.79 12.26
N TYR A 394 54.61 14.88 12.34
CA TYR A 394 55.12 16.25 12.13
C TYR A 394 56.10 16.70 13.22
N ASN A 395 55.81 16.40 14.49
CA ASN A 395 56.70 16.78 15.60
C ASN A 395 58.00 15.94 15.63
N CYS A 396 57.96 14.68 15.18
CA CYS A 396 59.17 13.87 15.03
C CYS A 396 60.12 14.42 13.96
N HIS A 397 59.60 14.96 12.86
CA HIS A 397 60.44 15.55 11.82
C HIS A 397 61.09 16.88 12.25
N ASN A 398 60.38 17.72 13.01
CA ASN A 398 60.93 19.02 13.45
C ASN A 398 61.97 18.92 14.57
N ASN A 399 61.97 17.84 15.36
CA ASN A 399 62.97 17.63 16.42
C ASN A 399 64.23 16.89 15.93
N ALA A 400 64.25 16.42 14.68
CA ALA A 400 65.40 15.71 14.08
C ALA A 400 66.27 16.63 13.20
N ALA A 401 65.87 17.89 13.01
CA ALA A 401 66.64 18.96 12.38
C ALA A 401 67.18 19.90 13.47
#